data_AF-A0A1F5EXH8-F1
#
_entry.id   AF-A0A1F5EXH8-F1
#
_cell.length_a   1.000
_cell.length_b   1.000
_cell.length_c   1.000
_cell.angle_alpha   90.00
_cell.angle_beta   90.00
_cell.angle_gamma   90.00
#
_symmetry.space_group_name_H-M   'P 1'
#
loop_
_entity.id
_entity.type
_entity.pdbx_description
1 polymer ?
#
loop_
_entity_poly.entity_id
_entity_poly.type
_entity_poly.pdbx_seq_one_letter_code
_entity_poly.pdbx_strand_id
1 'polypeptide(L)'
;MQTVRATITFPYDLHEELRAEAFRQRKSLSRVVVEKIKPIKKQLSVEEQIKRDFALFDKVGKSGLQIDLVKALREDRDRDNA
;
A
#
# COMPACT_ATOMS: atom_id res chain seq x y z
N MET A 1 14.22 8.85 15.30
CA MET A 1 12.86 8.25 15.30
C MET A 1 11.86 9.39 15.28
N GLN A 2 11.11 9.61 14.19
CA GLN A 2 10.11 10.67 14.12
C GLN A 2 8.75 10.11 14.56
N THR A 3 8.09 10.74 15.53
CA THR A 3 6.76 10.34 16.03
C THR A 3 5.81 11.53 15.94
N VAL A 4 4.54 11.25 15.61
CA VAL A 4 3.47 12.25 15.59
C VAL A 4 2.59 12.01 16.81
N ARG A 5 2.44 13.02 17.66
CA ARG A 5 1.55 13.00 18.82
C ARG A 5 0.28 13.76 18.49
N ALA A 6 -0.87 13.15 18.74
CA ALA A 6 -2.17 13.78 18.60
C ALA A 6 -2.95 13.66 19.92
N THR A 7 -3.68 14.72 20.26
CA THR A 7 -4.66 14.74 21.34
C THR A 7 -6.04 14.82 20.72
N ILE A 8 -6.96 13.98 21.19
CA ILE A 8 -8.34 13.92 20.67
C ILE A 8 -9.28 14.06 21.87
N THR A 9 -10.25 14.96 21.75
CA THR A 9 -11.29 15.14 22.75
C THR A 9 -12.50 14.28 22.37
N PHE A 10 -13.04 13.54 23.32
CA PHE A 10 -14.24 12.73 23.14
C PHE A 10 -15.38 13.22 24.05
N PRO A 11 -16.64 13.03 23.64
CA PRO A 11 -17.76 13.04 24.57
C PRO A 11 -17.54 12.02 25.69
N TYR A 12 -18.03 12.33 26.90
CA TYR A 12 -17.79 11.51 28.08
C TYR A 12 -18.26 10.06 27.92
N ASP A 13 -19.48 9.87 27.39
CA ASP A 13 -20.08 8.54 27.22
C ASP A 13 -19.23 7.65 26.30
N LEU A 14 -18.77 8.21 25.17
CA LEU A 14 -17.90 7.52 24.24
C LEU A 14 -16.54 7.18 24.87
N HIS A 15 -16.00 8.05 25.72
CA HIS A 15 -14.75 7.76 26.43
C HIS A 15 -14.90 6.55 27.37
N GLU A 16 -15.99 6.46 28.13
CA GLU A 16 -16.23 5.32 29.04
C GLU A 16 -16.44 4.00 28.27
N GLU A 17 -17.15 4.03 27.15
CA GLU A 17 -17.29 2.86 26.27
C GLU A 17 -15.93 2.36 25.76
N LEU A 18 -15.10 3.27 25.24
CA LEU A 18 -13.77 2.93 24.73
C LEU A 18 -12.85 2.43 25.85
N ARG A 19 -12.99 2.97 27.06
CA ARG A 19 -12.25 2.53 28.24
C ARG A 19 -12.63 1.11 28.64
N ALA A 20 -13.93 0.80 28.70
CA ALA A 20 -14.41 -0.54 28.99
C ALA A 20 -13.94 -1.56 27.92
N GLU A 21 -13.94 -1.15 26.66
CA GLU A 21 -13.43 -1.96 25.56
C GLU A 21 -11.91 -2.20 25.66
N ALA A 22 -11.14 -1.18 26.02
CA ALA A 22 -9.69 -1.30 26.24
C ALA A 22 -9.36 -2.29 27.36
N PHE A 23 -10.11 -2.26 28.47
CA PHE A 23 -9.98 -3.25 29.53
C PHE A 23 -10.32 -4.67 29.07
N ARG A 24 -11.42 -4.84 28.33
CA ARG A 24 -11.82 -6.15 27.80
C ARG A 24 -10.77 -6.74 26.87
N GLN A 25 -10.14 -5.91 26.04
CA GLN A 25 -9.10 -6.33 25.10
C GLN A 25 -7.69 -6.38 25.69
N ARG A 26 -7.50 -5.99 26.96
CA ARG A 26 -6.19 -5.85 27.62
C ARG A 26 -5.21 -4.97 26.80
N LYS A 27 -5.73 -3.91 26.18
CA LYS A 27 -4.96 -2.96 25.36
C LYS A 27 -4.99 -1.58 26.01
N SER A 28 -4.06 -0.71 25.62
CA SER A 28 -4.14 0.71 25.98
C SER A 28 -5.28 1.40 25.22
N LEU A 29 -5.89 2.41 25.84
CA LEU A 29 -6.96 3.21 25.24
C LEU A 29 -6.53 3.79 23.88
N SER A 30 -5.31 4.32 23.80
CA SER A 30 -4.74 4.84 22.56
C SER A 30 -4.69 3.80 21.44
N ARG A 31 -4.42 2.53 21.77
CA ARG A 31 -4.39 1.46 20.77
C ARG A 31 -5.78 1.15 20.22
N VAL A 32 -6.78 1.09 21.09
CA VAL A 32 -8.18 0.89 20.70
C VAL A 32 -8.68 2.04 19.84
N VAL A 33 -8.36 3.28 20.22
CA VAL A 33 -8.71 4.49 19.45
C VAL A 33 -8.08 4.44 18.05
N VAL A 34 -6.78 4.14 17.94
CA VAL A 34 -6.10 4.06 16.63
C VAL A 34 -6.66 2.93 15.77
N GLU A 35 -6.98 1.77 16.35
CA GLU A 35 -7.57 0.65 15.60
C GLU A 35 -8.99 0.96 15.10
N LYS A 36 -9.77 1.75 15.85
CA LYS A 36 -11.09 2.22 15.43
C LYS A 36 -11.04 3.33 14.39
N ILE A 37 -10.04 4.22 14.46
CA ILE A 37 -9.76 5.21 13.41
C ILE A 37 -9.18 4.43 12.22
N LYS A 38 -10.05 3.76 11.47
CA LYS A 38 -9.65 3.16 10.20
C LYS A 38 -9.04 4.28 9.35
N PRO A 39 -7.84 4.09 8.75
CA PRO A 39 -7.41 5.01 7.74
C PRO A 39 -8.53 5.00 6.70
N ILE A 40 -9.12 6.17 6.48
CA ILE A 40 -9.97 6.39 5.32
C ILE A 40 -9.02 6.10 4.17
N LYS A 41 -9.09 4.88 3.61
CA LYS A 41 -8.44 4.59 2.33
C LYS A 41 -9.06 5.64 1.44
N LYS A 42 -8.30 6.66 1.05
CA LYS A 42 -8.73 7.56 -0.02
C LYS A 42 -9.15 6.63 -1.13
N GLN A 43 -10.45 6.58 -1.40
CA GLN A 43 -10.96 5.95 -2.59
C GLN A 43 -10.36 6.80 -3.69
N LEU A 44 -9.24 6.32 -4.24
CA LEU A 44 -8.64 6.92 -5.42
C LEU A 44 -9.74 6.91 -6.48
N SER A 45 -9.92 8.04 -7.16
CA SER A 45 -10.81 8.05 -8.32
C SER A 45 -10.30 7.01 -9.34
N VAL A 46 -11.20 6.53 -10.20
CA VAL A 46 -10.85 5.57 -11.25
C VAL A 46 -9.67 6.09 -12.09
N GLU A 47 -9.62 7.40 -12.36
CA GLU A 47 -8.52 8.05 -13.08
C GLU A 47 -7.19 8.00 -12.34
N GLU A 48 -7.18 8.17 -11.02
CA GLU A 48 -5.96 8.10 -10.21
C GLU A 48 -5.44 6.66 -10.08
N GLN A 49 -6.34 5.66 -10.06
CA GLN A 49 -5.95 4.24 -10.14
C GLN A 49 -5.31 3.92 -11.49
N ILE A 50 -5.95 4.30 -12.59
CA ILE A 50 -5.42 4.08 -13.95
C ILE A 50 -4.01 4.68 -14.09
N LYS A 51 -3.81 5.92 -13.62
CA LYS A 51 -2.48 6.56 -13.67
C LYS A 51 -1.42 5.80 -12.88
N ARG A 52 -1.77 5.27 -11.70
CA ARG A 52 -0.83 4.47 -10.90
C ARG A 52 -0.49 3.15 -11.55
N ASP A 53 -1.47 2.50 -12.16
CA ASP A 53 -1.28 1.22 -12.84
C ASP A 53 -0.40 1.41 -14.08
N PHE A 54 -0.65 2.44 -14.90
CA PHE A 54 0.22 2.78 -16.03
C PHE A 54 1.66 3.10 -15.59
N ALA A 55 1.83 3.83 -14.49
CA ALA A 55 3.16 4.12 -13.95
C ALA A 55 3.89 2.84 -13.48
N LEU A 56 3.15 1.87 -12.92
CA LEU A 56 3.70 0.55 -12.57
C LEU A 56 4.14 -0.21 -13.82
N PHE A 57 3.29 -0.28 -14.85
CA PHE A 57 3.59 -0.98 -16.10
C PHE A 57 4.77 -0.35 -16.85
N ASP A 58 4.84 0.98 -16.91
CA ASP A 58 5.97 1.69 -17.53
C ASP A 58 7.29 1.40 -16.79
N LYS A 59 7.25 1.36 -15.45
CA LYS A 59 8.41 0.97 -14.64
C LYS A 59 8.83 -0.47 -14.90
N VAL A 60 7.88 -1.40 -14.97
CA VAL A 60 8.14 -2.81 -15.26
C VAL A 60 8.74 -2.97 -16.66
N GLY A 61 8.14 -2.33 -17.67
CA GLY A 61 8.62 -2.36 -19.06
C GLY A 61 10.03 -1.80 -19.21
N LYS A 62 10.38 -0.75 -18.44
CA LYS A 62 11.75 -0.20 -18.40
C LYS A 62 12.74 -1.06 -17.61
N SER A 63 12.25 -1.90 -16.70
CA SER A 63 13.09 -2.78 -15.86
C SER A 63 13.30 -4.18 -16.43
N GLY A 64 12.49 -4.58 -17.43
CA GLY A 64 12.72 -5.83 -18.15
C GLY A 64 14.02 -5.75 -18.96
N LEU A 65 14.73 -6.87 -19.08
CA LEU A 65 15.82 -6.99 -20.06
C LEU A 65 15.28 -6.54 -21.42
N GLN A 66 15.88 -5.51 -22.00
CA GLN A 66 15.67 -5.15 -23.41
C GLN A 66 16.27 -6.27 -24.25
N ILE A 67 15.50 -7.34 -24.46
CA ILE A 67 15.87 -8.39 -25.39
C ILE A 67 15.60 -7.83 -26.78
N ASP A 68 16.67 -7.53 -27.51
CA ASP A 68 16.58 -7.26 -28.92
C ASP A 68 16.14 -8.55 -29.62
N LEU A 69 14.83 -8.64 -29.90
CA LEU A 69 14.19 -9.79 -30.55
C LEU A 69 14.89 -10.18 -31.85
N VAL A 70 15.45 -9.22 -32.58
CA VAL A 70 16.17 -9.48 -33.83
C VAL A 70 17.49 -10.18 -33.57
N LYS A 71 18.20 -9.79 -32.50
CA LYS A 71 19.45 -10.44 -32.10
C LYS A 71 19.20 -11.84 -31.55
N ALA A 72 18.17 -12.02 -30.72
CA ALA A 72 17.78 -13.32 -30.19
C ALA A 72 17.40 -14.31 -31.30
N LEU A 73 16.64 -13.86 -32.31
CA LEU A 73 16.28 -14.69 -33.47
C LEU A 73 17.49 -15.09 -34.33
N ARG A 74 18.49 -14.21 -34.46
CA ARG A 74 19.75 -14.54 -35.17
C ARG A 74 20.57 -15.57 -34.40
N GLU A 75 20.72 -15.39 -33.09
CA GLU A 75 21.46 -16.32 -32.23
C GLU A 75 20.81 -17.71 -32.19
N ASP A 76 19.48 -17.81 -32.26
CA ASP A 76 18.76 -19.09 -32.31
C ASP A 76 18.95 -19.79 -33.67
N ARG A 77 18.80 -19.05 -34.77
CA ARG A 77 19.02 -19.58 -36.14
C ARG A 77 20.46 -20.06 -36.35
N ASP A 78 21.44 -19.33 -35.83
CA ASP A 78 22.85 -19.69 -35.97
C ASP A 78 23.24 -20.87 -35.05
N ARG A 79 22.46 -21.15 -34.00
CA ARG A 79 22.61 -22.32 -33.13
C ARG A 79 22.05 -23.60 -33.75
N ASP A 80 20.98 -23.49 -34.54
CA ASP A 80 20.40 -24.61 -35.30
C ASP A 80 21.17 -24.94 -36.61
N ASN A 81 22.04 -24.04 -37.07
CA ASN A 81 22.86 -24.22 -38.28
C ASN A 81 24.31 -24.68 -37.99
N ALA A 82 24.66 -24.98 -36.73
CA ALA A 82 25.98 -25.49 -36.32
C ALA A 82 25.92 -26.98 -36.02
#